data_AF-A0A382WGL4-F1
#
_entry.id   AF-A0A382WGL4-F1
#
_cell.length_a   1.000
_cell.length_b   1.000
_cell.length_c   1.000
_cell.angle_alpha   90.00
_cell.angle_beta   90.00
_cell.angle_gamma   90.00
#
_symmetry.space_group_name_H-M   'P 1'
#
loop_
_entity.id
_entity.type
_entity.pdbx_description
1 polymer ?
#
loop_
_entity_poly.entity_id
_entity_poly.type
_entity_poly.pdbx_seq_one_letter_code
_entity_poly.pdbx_strand_id
1 'polypeptide(L)'
;SQAISINNACKNNLKSLSTQIPLNLLTCVTGVSGSGKSTLINNTLKPLLRSKLENKISDHFEATSISGYENIKKIINISQSPIGRTPRSNPATYTGLFNSVRELFAGTQESRSRGYKLGRFSFNVKGGRCETCQGGGLIKVEMNFLADIYVVCDVCDGKRFNRETLEIIYKERNIYEVLDMTVDEAYLFFKNVPLIKKKLETLIDVGLGYIKLGQNAVTLSGGEAQRIKLSKELSKRTNQNTLYLLDEPTTGLHFHDVKQLIKVLIRLRDEGNTIVI
;
A
#
# COMPACT_ATOMS: atom_id res chain seq x y z
N SER A 1 -27.56 17.86 -0.70
CA SER A 1 -26.21 17.27 -0.61
C SER A 1 -26.06 16.24 -1.72
N GLN A 2 -24.88 16.13 -2.36
CA GLN A 2 -24.65 15.07 -3.36
C GLN A 2 -24.43 13.73 -2.66
N ALA A 3 -24.99 12.64 -3.20
CA ALA A 3 -24.89 11.30 -2.64
C ALA A 3 -24.92 10.22 -3.73
N ILE A 4 -24.27 9.09 -3.46
CA ILE A 4 -24.46 7.84 -4.21
C ILE A 4 -25.72 7.18 -3.67
N SER A 5 -26.69 6.88 -4.53
CA SER A 5 -27.87 6.12 -4.13
C SER A 5 -27.74 4.69 -4.65
N ILE A 6 -27.91 3.72 -3.75
CA ILE A 6 -28.06 2.31 -4.07
C ILE A 6 -29.53 1.98 -3.88
N ASN A 7 -30.20 1.46 -4.91
CA ASN A 7 -31.61 1.09 -4.81
C ASN A 7 -31.76 -0.43 -4.97
N ASN A 8 -32.62 -1.01 -4.13
CA ASN A 8 -33.03 -2.41 -4.19
C ASN A 8 -31.83 -3.39 -4.19
N ALA A 9 -30.91 -3.21 -3.24
CA ALA A 9 -29.82 -4.15 -2.99
C ALA A 9 -30.36 -5.44 -2.38
N CYS A 10 -30.28 -6.54 -3.13
CA CYS A 10 -30.89 -7.84 -2.77
C CYS A 10 -29.88 -8.98 -2.61
N LYS A 11 -28.57 -8.71 -2.69
CA LYS A 11 -27.55 -9.77 -2.64
C LYS A 11 -27.47 -10.39 -1.25
N ASN A 12 -27.27 -11.71 -1.18
CA ASN A 12 -27.22 -12.50 0.05
C ASN A 12 -28.44 -12.23 0.96
N ASN A 13 -28.22 -11.70 2.17
CA ASN A 13 -29.26 -11.42 3.15
C ASN A 13 -29.77 -9.96 3.13
N LEU A 14 -29.39 -9.17 2.13
CA LEU A 14 -29.94 -7.82 1.96
C LEU A 14 -31.39 -7.90 1.48
N LYS A 15 -32.29 -7.25 2.23
CA LYS A 15 -33.75 -7.30 1.98
C LYS A 15 -34.19 -6.09 1.14
N SER A 16 -33.86 -6.07 -0.15
CA SER A 16 -34.22 -4.97 -1.06
C SER A 16 -33.83 -3.58 -0.53
N LEU A 17 -32.66 -3.50 0.09
CA LEU A 17 -32.21 -2.30 0.79
C LEU A 17 -31.95 -1.16 -0.20
N SER A 18 -32.54 0.01 0.06
CA SER A 18 -32.23 1.25 -0.64
C SER A 18 -31.60 2.24 0.33
N THR A 19 -30.45 2.80 -0.02
CA THR A 19 -29.67 3.66 0.88
C THR A 19 -28.84 4.68 0.11
N GLN A 20 -28.39 5.72 0.81
CA GLN A 20 -27.57 6.80 0.25
C GLN A 20 -26.25 6.94 1.01
N ILE A 21 -25.17 7.13 0.27
CA ILE A 21 -23.85 7.45 0.81
C ILE A 21 -23.53 8.90 0.41
N PRO A 22 -23.53 9.85 1.36
CA PRO A 22 -23.21 11.24 1.06
C PRO A 22 -21.76 11.38 0.60
N LEU A 23 -21.54 12.22 -0.40
CA LEU A 23 -20.20 12.50 -0.93
C LEU A 23 -19.46 13.51 -0.06
N ASN A 24 -18.12 13.46 -0.13
CA ASN A 24 -17.19 14.34 0.59
C ASN A 24 -17.31 14.27 2.12
N LEU A 25 -17.87 13.17 2.63
CA LEU A 25 -17.98 12.88 4.04
C LEU A 25 -17.26 11.58 4.40
N LEU A 26 -17.01 11.43 5.69
CA LEU A 26 -16.63 10.17 6.30
C LEU A 26 -17.91 9.47 6.77
N THR A 27 -18.26 8.38 6.09
CA THR A 27 -19.46 7.57 6.35
C THR A 27 -19.03 6.25 6.98
N CYS A 28 -19.65 5.88 8.10
CA CYS A 28 -19.43 4.57 8.73
C CYS A 28 -20.65 3.66 8.50
N VAL A 29 -20.42 2.46 8.00
CA VAL A 29 -21.43 1.41 7.86
C VAL A 29 -21.30 0.47 9.05
N THR A 30 -22.23 0.58 10.00
CA THR A 30 -22.19 -0.16 11.27
C THR A 30 -23.25 -1.26 11.32
N GLY A 31 -23.12 -2.14 12.31
CA GLY A 31 -24.04 -3.27 12.52
C GLY A 31 -23.33 -4.52 13.02
N VAL A 32 -24.09 -5.47 13.55
CA VAL A 32 -23.56 -6.75 14.08
C VAL A 32 -22.90 -7.61 12.99
N SER A 33 -22.09 -8.59 13.40
CA SER A 33 -21.56 -9.59 12.44
C SER A 33 -22.72 -10.30 11.72
N GLY A 34 -22.57 -10.56 10.42
CA GLY A 34 -23.63 -11.14 9.60
C GLY A 34 -24.75 -10.19 9.18
N SER A 35 -24.76 -8.91 9.61
CA SER A 35 -25.82 -7.95 9.22
C SER A 35 -25.83 -7.54 7.74
N GLY A 36 -24.84 -7.97 6.95
CA GLY A 36 -24.76 -7.69 5.52
C GLY A 36 -23.86 -6.50 5.13
N LYS A 37 -23.10 -5.90 6.06
CA LYS A 37 -22.19 -4.75 5.78
C LYS A 37 -21.25 -5.00 4.61
N SER A 38 -20.48 -6.09 4.66
CA SER A 38 -19.53 -6.47 3.59
C SER A 38 -20.28 -6.79 2.29
N THR A 39 -21.48 -7.36 2.37
CA THR A 39 -22.31 -7.60 1.19
C THR A 39 -22.70 -6.27 0.53
N LEU A 40 -23.15 -5.30 1.31
CA LEU A 40 -23.53 -3.97 0.82
C LEU A 40 -22.36 -3.23 0.18
N ILE A 41 -21.21 -3.15 0.88
CA ILE A 41 -20.06 -2.35 0.42
C ILE A 41 -19.19 -3.10 -0.60
N ASN A 42 -18.69 -4.28 -0.25
CA ASN A 42 -17.71 -5.01 -1.05
C ASN A 42 -18.33 -5.82 -2.18
N ASN A 43 -19.53 -6.39 -1.99
CA ASN A 43 -20.14 -7.29 -2.97
C ASN A 43 -21.23 -6.63 -3.84
N THR A 44 -21.69 -5.43 -3.49
CA THR A 44 -22.74 -4.69 -4.20
C THR A 44 -22.25 -3.32 -4.67
N LEU A 45 -21.99 -2.36 -3.77
CA LEU A 45 -21.58 -0.99 -4.13
C LEU A 45 -20.30 -0.96 -4.99
N LYS A 46 -19.24 -1.63 -4.53
CA LYS A 46 -17.93 -1.58 -5.19
C LYS A 46 -17.96 -2.18 -6.61
N PRO A 47 -18.51 -3.38 -6.87
CA PRO A 47 -18.60 -3.90 -8.23
C PRO A 47 -19.53 -3.08 -9.13
N LEU A 48 -20.67 -2.58 -8.60
CA LEU A 48 -21.59 -1.71 -9.34
C LEU A 48 -20.89 -0.44 -9.82
N LEU A 49 -20.22 0.27 -8.91
CA LEU A 49 -19.48 1.47 -9.27
C LEU A 49 -18.33 1.17 -10.24
N ARG A 50 -17.59 0.07 -10.06
CA ARG A 50 -16.51 -0.30 -11.02
C ARG A 50 -17.06 -0.57 -12.41
N SER A 51 -18.16 -1.31 -12.52
CA SER A 51 -18.81 -1.57 -13.81
C SER A 51 -19.20 -0.25 -14.51
N LYS A 52 -19.80 0.69 -13.77
CA LYS A 52 -20.20 1.99 -14.31
C LYS A 52 -19.01 2.89 -14.69
N LEU A 53 -17.98 2.97 -13.85
CA LEU A 53 -16.81 3.81 -14.12
C LEU A 53 -15.90 3.26 -15.23
N GLU A 54 -15.86 1.92 -15.40
CA GLU A 54 -15.05 1.26 -16.43
C GLU A 54 -15.85 0.97 -17.72
N ASN A 55 -17.12 1.41 -17.82
CA ASN A 55 -18.04 1.11 -18.93
C ASN A 55 -18.12 -0.40 -19.26
N LYS A 56 -18.05 -1.26 -18.25
CA LYS A 56 -18.16 -2.71 -18.41
C LYS A 56 -19.59 -3.16 -18.15
N ILE A 57 -20.13 -3.99 -19.04
CA ILE A 57 -21.40 -4.69 -18.84
C ILE A 57 -21.23 -5.60 -17.61
N SER A 58 -22.12 -5.48 -16.63
CA SER A 58 -22.14 -6.35 -15.46
C SER A 58 -23.38 -7.24 -15.49
N ASP A 59 -23.17 -8.55 -15.62
CA ASP A 59 -24.23 -9.56 -15.73
C ASP A 59 -24.87 -9.94 -14.37
N HIS A 60 -24.65 -9.16 -13.29
CA HIS A 60 -24.85 -9.65 -11.92
C HIS A 60 -25.67 -8.76 -10.98
N PHE A 61 -26.43 -7.79 -11.49
CA PHE A 61 -27.21 -6.87 -10.65
C PHE A 61 -28.62 -6.59 -11.18
N GLU A 62 -29.33 -7.60 -11.68
CA GLU A 62 -30.62 -7.44 -12.39
C GLU A 62 -31.67 -6.59 -11.63
N ALA A 63 -31.66 -6.61 -10.29
CA ALA A 63 -32.61 -5.86 -9.47
C ALA A 63 -32.02 -4.60 -8.79
N THR A 64 -30.70 -4.42 -8.78
CA THR A 64 -30.03 -3.37 -7.98
C THR A 64 -29.50 -2.27 -8.90
N SER A 65 -29.93 -1.02 -8.66
CA SER A 65 -29.48 0.13 -9.43
C SER A 65 -28.64 1.09 -8.59
N ILE A 66 -27.81 1.88 -9.28
CA ILE A 66 -26.96 2.90 -8.67
C ILE A 66 -27.07 4.21 -9.43
N SER A 67 -27.18 5.33 -8.71
CA SER A 67 -27.22 6.69 -9.26
C SER A 67 -26.36 7.65 -8.43
N GLY A 68 -26.02 8.82 -8.99
CA GLY A 68 -25.16 9.81 -8.32
C GLY A 68 -23.67 9.47 -8.34
N TYR A 69 -23.28 8.45 -9.11
CA TYR A 69 -21.90 8.00 -9.25
C TYR A 69 -21.06 8.88 -10.19
N GLU A 70 -21.69 9.77 -10.95
CA GLU A 70 -21.07 10.68 -11.92
C GLU A 70 -20.08 11.65 -11.24
N ASN A 71 -20.33 11.92 -9.95
CA ASN A 71 -19.47 12.75 -9.12
C ASN A 71 -18.27 11.98 -8.53
N ILE A 72 -18.03 10.72 -8.91
CA ILE A 72 -16.88 9.92 -8.46
C ILE A 72 -16.02 9.58 -9.68
N LYS A 73 -14.73 9.90 -9.60
CA LYS A 73 -13.78 9.63 -10.68
C LYS A 73 -13.03 8.32 -10.48
N LYS A 74 -12.89 7.87 -9.23
CA LYS A 74 -12.05 6.73 -8.88
C LYS A 74 -12.52 6.08 -7.59
N ILE A 75 -12.37 4.76 -7.52
CA ILE A 75 -12.62 3.98 -6.30
C ILE A 75 -11.30 3.33 -5.86
N ILE A 76 -10.99 3.46 -4.58
CA ILE A 76 -9.80 2.87 -3.98
C ILE A 76 -10.21 2.03 -2.79
N ASN A 77 -9.79 0.77 -2.79
CA ASN A 77 -10.07 -0.16 -1.72
C ASN A 77 -8.82 -0.38 -0.87
N ILE A 78 -8.87 0.01 0.39
CA ILE A 78 -7.77 -0.11 1.34
C ILE A 78 -8.10 -1.25 2.32
N SER A 79 -7.71 -2.46 1.93
CA SER A 79 -7.87 -3.68 2.74
C SER A 79 -6.60 -4.04 3.51
N GLN A 80 -6.74 -4.92 4.49
CA GLN A 80 -5.62 -5.54 5.22
C GLN A 80 -4.89 -6.65 4.45
N SER A 81 -5.24 -6.89 3.18
CA SER A 81 -4.52 -7.89 2.39
C SER A 81 -3.03 -7.54 2.27
N PRO A 82 -2.12 -8.52 2.21
CA PRO A 82 -0.69 -8.24 2.11
C PRO A 82 -0.35 -7.31 0.94
N ILE A 83 0.62 -6.42 1.11
CA ILE A 83 1.11 -5.54 0.03
C ILE A 83 1.86 -6.31 -1.06
N GLY A 84 2.27 -7.54 -0.76
CA GLY A 84 2.82 -8.51 -1.69
C GLY A 84 2.90 -9.88 -1.04
N ARG A 85 2.96 -10.94 -1.86
CA ARG A 85 3.03 -12.34 -1.41
C ARG A 85 4.43 -12.93 -1.45
N THR A 86 5.42 -12.12 -1.84
CA THR A 86 6.80 -12.57 -2.02
C THR A 86 7.77 -11.70 -1.23
N PRO A 87 8.96 -12.22 -0.86
CA PRO A 87 10.02 -11.45 -0.22
C PRO A 87 10.54 -10.25 -1.04
N ARG A 88 10.20 -10.17 -2.34
CA ARG A 88 10.57 -9.03 -3.20
C ARG A 88 9.71 -7.78 -2.99
N SER A 89 8.59 -7.92 -2.29
CA SER A 89 7.74 -6.78 -1.94
C SER A 89 8.15 -6.25 -0.56
N ASN A 90 8.23 -4.93 -0.43
CA ASN A 90 8.55 -4.25 0.82
C ASN A 90 7.95 -2.82 0.83
N PRO A 91 7.94 -2.12 1.97
CA PRO A 91 7.39 -0.77 2.05
C PRO A 91 7.98 0.21 1.03
N ALA A 92 9.31 0.18 0.81
CA ALA A 92 9.98 1.08 -0.11
C ALA A 92 9.60 0.86 -1.58
N THR A 93 9.44 -0.39 -2.02
CA THR A 93 8.99 -0.71 -3.38
C THR A 93 7.51 -0.42 -3.57
N TYR A 94 6.67 -0.73 -2.58
CA TYR A 94 5.22 -0.53 -2.68
C TYR A 94 4.83 0.94 -2.80
N THR A 95 5.45 1.80 -1.98
CA THR A 95 5.26 3.26 -2.01
C THR A 95 5.96 3.94 -3.20
N GLY A 96 6.80 3.20 -3.92
CA GLY A 96 7.63 3.75 -4.99
C GLY A 96 8.75 4.67 -4.49
N LEU A 97 9.05 4.68 -3.18
CA LEU A 97 10.17 5.39 -2.59
C LEU A 97 11.51 4.85 -3.12
N PHE A 98 11.60 3.53 -3.32
CA PHE A 98 12.84 2.87 -3.72
C PHE A 98 13.37 3.33 -5.09
N ASN A 99 12.51 3.81 -5.99
CA ASN A 99 12.96 4.35 -7.27
C ASN A 99 13.86 5.58 -7.09
N SER A 100 13.42 6.52 -6.25
CA SER A 100 14.17 7.74 -5.96
C SER A 100 15.46 7.44 -5.20
N VAL A 101 15.47 6.41 -4.34
CA VAL A 101 16.71 5.95 -3.69
C VAL A 101 17.68 5.40 -4.75
N ARG A 102 17.23 4.54 -5.66
CA ARG A 102 18.09 3.98 -6.73
C ARG A 102 18.66 5.05 -7.66
N GLU A 103 17.90 6.11 -7.94
CA GLU A 103 18.37 7.27 -8.70
C GLU A 103 19.53 7.98 -8.02
N LEU A 104 19.49 8.16 -6.69
CA LEU A 104 20.59 8.75 -5.94
C LEU A 104 21.87 7.90 -6.02
N PHE A 105 21.74 6.58 -5.83
CA PHE A 105 22.89 5.67 -5.90
C PHE A 105 23.49 5.64 -7.30
N ALA A 106 22.67 5.51 -8.35
CA ALA A 106 23.14 5.58 -9.73
C ALA A 106 23.77 6.94 -10.10
N GLY A 107 23.40 7.99 -9.38
CA GLY A 107 23.95 9.34 -9.55
C GLY A 107 25.34 9.56 -8.94
N THR A 108 25.82 8.67 -8.07
CA THR A 108 27.14 8.78 -7.41
C THR A 108 28.30 8.73 -8.41
N GLN A 109 29.42 9.38 -8.09
CA GLN A 109 30.60 9.42 -8.96
C GLN A 109 31.13 8.01 -9.25
N GLU A 110 31.21 7.16 -8.23
CA GLU A 110 31.66 5.77 -8.36
C GLU A 110 30.71 4.92 -9.20
N SER A 111 29.40 5.11 -9.08
CA SER A 111 28.46 4.43 -9.99
C SER A 111 28.66 4.85 -11.43
N ARG A 112 28.90 6.14 -11.69
CA ARG A 112 29.15 6.65 -13.04
C ARG A 112 30.43 6.09 -13.63
N SER A 113 31.53 6.03 -12.87
CA SER A 113 32.80 5.48 -13.35
C SER A 113 32.72 3.99 -13.67
N ARG A 114 31.92 3.22 -12.90
CA ARG A 114 31.66 1.79 -13.15
C ARG A 114 30.54 1.53 -14.17
N GLY A 115 29.92 2.58 -14.74
CA GLY A 115 28.82 2.47 -15.70
C GLY A 115 27.50 1.97 -15.10
N TYR A 116 27.35 1.97 -13.78
CA TYR A 116 26.15 1.49 -13.09
C TYR A 116 24.97 2.45 -13.29
N LYS A 117 23.80 1.85 -13.59
CA LYS A 117 22.53 2.56 -13.79
C LYS A 117 21.51 2.13 -12.73
N LEU A 118 20.30 2.68 -12.77
CA LEU A 118 19.22 2.37 -11.82
C LEU A 118 18.92 0.87 -11.69
N GLY A 119 19.15 0.10 -12.76
CA GLY A 119 18.97 -1.36 -12.77
C GLY A 119 19.93 -2.09 -11.83
N ARG A 120 21.18 -1.61 -11.68
CA ARG A 120 22.18 -2.21 -10.77
C ARG A 120 21.67 -2.22 -9.33
N PHE A 121 21.02 -1.15 -8.90
CA PHE A 121 20.51 -0.99 -7.53
C PHE A 121 19.09 -1.57 -7.34
N SER A 122 18.56 -2.31 -8.30
CA SER A 122 17.27 -2.98 -8.19
C SER A 122 17.46 -4.46 -7.91
N PHE A 123 17.03 -4.92 -6.74
CA PHE A 123 17.04 -6.35 -6.40
C PHE A 123 16.04 -7.17 -7.23
N ASN A 124 15.15 -6.53 -8.00
CA ASN A 124 14.16 -7.20 -8.84
C ASN A 124 14.69 -7.58 -10.24
N VAL A 125 15.84 -7.07 -10.65
CA VAL A 125 16.42 -7.32 -11.99
C VAL A 125 17.81 -7.90 -11.89
N LYS A 126 18.22 -8.67 -12.90
CA LYS A 126 19.59 -9.20 -12.98
C LYS A 126 20.61 -8.08 -13.08
N GLY A 127 21.81 -8.32 -12.57
CA GLY A 127 22.95 -7.40 -12.67
C GLY A 127 23.59 -7.11 -11.32
N GLY A 128 22.89 -6.41 -10.42
CA GLY A 128 23.42 -6.08 -9.09
C GLY A 128 22.82 -6.86 -7.91
N ARG A 129 21.71 -7.59 -8.15
CA ARG A 129 21.10 -8.44 -7.13
C ARG A 129 21.97 -9.66 -6.82
N CYS A 130 21.74 -10.28 -5.66
CA CYS A 130 22.21 -11.63 -5.40
C CYS A 130 21.44 -12.61 -6.29
N GLU A 131 22.14 -13.41 -7.11
CA GLU A 131 21.49 -14.37 -8.01
C GLU A 131 20.99 -15.63 -7.28
N THR A 132 21.63 -16.04 -6.18
CA THR A 132 21.20 -17.20 -5.37
C THR A 132 19.78 -17.06 -4.85
N CYS A 133 19.48 -15.95 -4.17
CA CYS A 133 18.11 -15.65 -3.70
C CYS A 133 17.28 -14.84 -4.71
N GLN A 134 17.83 -14.59 -5.90
CA GLN A 134 17.24 -13.74 -6.93
C GLN A 134 16.70 -12.41 -6.36
N GLY A 135 17.48 -11.78 -5.48
CA GLY A 135 17.19 -10.53 -4.80
C GLY A 135 16.12 -10.57 -3.71
N GLY A 136 15.60 -11.75 -3.33
CA GLY A 136 14.65 -11.88 -2.22
C GLY A 136 15.30 -11.70 -0.85
N GLY A 137 16.60 -12.02 -0.71
CA GLY A 137 17.31 -12.10 0.56
C GLY A 137 16.93 -13.32 1.41
N LEU A 138 15.88 -14.02 0.99
CA LEU A 138 15.36 -15.23 1.61
C LEU A 138 15.28 -16.35 0.57
N ILE A 139 15.52 -17.58 0.99
CA ILE A 139 15.29 -18.80 0.21
C ILE A 139 14.04 -19.48 0.76
N LYS A 140 13.11 -19.82 -0.13
CA LYS A 140 11.91 -20.57 0.20
C LYS A 140 12.28 -22.05 0.31
N VAL A 141 11.98 -22.67 1.44
CA VAL A 141 12.14 -24.11 1.66
C VAL A 141 10.74 -24.72 1.64
N GLU A 142 10.52 -25.62 0.69
CA GLU A 142 9.24 -26.30 0.54
C GLU A 142 9.14 -27.45 1.53
N MET A 143 8.03 -27.47 2.26
CA MET A 143 7.77 -28.44 3.32
C MET A 143 6.59 -29.32 2.91
N ASN A 144 6.73 -30.65 3.00
CA ASN A 144 5.72 -31.57 2.47
C ASN A 144 4.36 -31.49 3.19
N PHE A 145 4.35 -31.13 4.48
CA PHE A 145 3.15 -31.18 5.33
C PHE A 145 2.88 -29.87 6.09
N LEU A 146 3.81 -28.93 6.03
CA LEU A 146 3.73 -27.66 6.76
C LEU A 146 3.74 -26.51 5.77
N ALA A 147 3.36 -25.32 6.23
CA ALA A 147 3.53 -24.11 5.44
C ALA A 147 5.01 -23.92 5.09
N ASP A 148 5.26 -23.52 3.83
CA ASP A 148 6.61 -23.21 3.37
C ASP A 148 7.27 -22.17 4.27
N ILE A 149 8.53 -22.41 4.60
CA ILE A 149 9.32 -21.50 5.44
C ILE A 149 10.31 -20.72 4.58
N TYR A 150 10.71 -19.56 5.10
CA TYR A 150 11.75 -18.75 4.49
C TYR A 150 12.98 -18.73 5.38
N VAL A 151 14.14 -19.09 4.83
CA VAL A 151 15.43 -19.00 5.50
C VAL A 151 16.25 -17.86 4.91
N VAL A 152 17.11 -17.25 5.71
CA VAL A 152 18.03 -16.20 5.22
C VAL A 152 18.97 -16.79 4.19
N CYS A 153 19.17 -16.09 3.08
CA CYS A 153 20.13 -16.51 2.05
C CYS A 153 21.55 -16.45 2.61
N ASP A 154 22.24 -17.59 2.61
CA ASP A 154 23.62 -17.79 3.04
C ASP A 154 24.65 -17.00 2.22
N VAL A 155 24.44 -16.83 0.90
CA VAL A 155 25.39 -16.15 0.01
C VAL A 155 25.43 -14.64 0.22
N CYS A 156 24.26 -14.00 0.40
CA CYS A 156 24.19 -12.55 0.58
C CYS A 156 23.86 -12.15 2.02
N ASP A 157 23.64 -13.10 2.91
CA ASP A 157 23.28 -12.88 4.31
C ASP A 157 22.09 -11.92 4.45
N GLY A 158 21.05 -12.18 3.66
CA GLY A 158 19.84 -11.35 3.60
C GLY A 158 19.97 -10.01 2.87
N LYS A 159 21.18 -9.61 2.43
CA LYS A 159 21.43 -8.27 1.87
C LYS A 159 20.82 -8.00 0.50
N ARG A 160 20.35 -9.03 -0.21
CA ARG A 160 19.69 -8.99 -1.54
C ARG A 160 20.56 -8.57 -2.73
N PHE A 161 21.78 -8.09 -2.51
CA PHE A 161 22.70 -7.60 -3.54
C PHE A 161 24.01 -8.39 -3.56
N ASN A 162 24.73 -8.34 -4.67
CA ASN A 162 26.11 -8.82 -4.74
C ASN A 162 27.09 -7.81 -4.14
N ARG A 163 28.32 -8.28 -3.86
CA ARG A 163 29.34 -7.49 -3.15
C ARG A 163 29.67 -6.19 -3.89
N GLU A 164 29.83 -6.24 -5.21
CA GLU A 164 30.26 -5.09 -6.01
C GLU A 164 29.18 -3.98 -6.05
N THR A 165 27.90 -4.34 -5.86
CA THR A 165 26.83 -3.34 -5.73
C THR A 165 26.83 -2.68 -4.35
N LEU A 166 27.20 -3.44 -3.31
CA LEU A 166 27.28 -2.95 -1.93
C LEU A 166 28.51 -2.08 -1.66
N GLU A 167 29.50 -2.10 -2.54
CA GLU A 167 30.64 -1.17 -2.49
C GLU A 167 30.25 0.28 -2.79
N ILE A 168 29.12 0.51 -3.47
CA ILE A 168 28.67 1.87 -3.80
C ILE A 168 28.04 2.53 -2.58
N ILE A 169 28.62 3.67 -2.19
CA ILE A 169 28.20 4.41 -1.00
C ILE A 169 27.54 5.74 -1.37
N TYR A 170 26.46 6.08 -0.65
CA TYR A 170 25.86 7.42 -0.62
C TYR A 170 25.87 7.93 0.84
N LYS A 171 26.54 9.06 1.11
CA LYS A 171 26.68 9.67 2.45
C LYS A 171 27.03 8.67 3.58
N GLU A 172 27.93 7.71 3.36
CA GLU A 172 28.33 6.67 4.35
C GLU A 172 27.43 5.43 4.45
N ARG A 173 26.44 5.26 3.55
CA ARG A 173 25.62 4.04 3.53
C ARG A 173 25.54 3.40 2.16
N ASN A 174 25.62 2.08 2.10
CA ASN A 174 25.30 1.32 0.90
C ASN A 174 23.78 1.15 0.73
N ILE A 175 23.36 0.62 -0.42
CA ILE A 175 21.93 0.49 -0.75
C ILE A 175 21.16 -0.46 0.18
N TYR A 176 21.82 -1.49 0.71
CA TYR A 176 21.20 -2.42 1.66
C TYR A 176 21.02 -1.75 3.02
N GLU A 177 22.03 -1.04 3.52
CA GLU A 177 21.93 -0.35 4.81
C GLU A 177 20.82 0.71 4.80
N VAL A 178 20.62 1.39 3.66
CA VAL A 178 19.45 2.28 3.48
C VAL A 178 18.14 1.49 3.55
N LEU A 179 18.07 0.30 2.98
CA LEU A 179 16.87 -0.55 3.10
C LEU A 179 16.70 -1.11 4.52
N ASP A 180 17.77 -1.22 5.31
CA ASP A 180 17.70 -1.71 6.69
C ASP A 180 17.32 -0.63 7.71
N MET A 181 17.34 0.65 7.32
CA MET A 181 16.84 1.75 8.15
C MET A 181 15.34 1.64 8.40
N THR A 182 14.93 2.04 9.60
CA THR A 182 13.55 2.41 9.92
C THR A 182 13.10 3.63 9.10
N VAL A 183 11.80 3.83 8.99
CA VAL A 183 11.24 5.02 8.32
C VAL A 183 11.72 6.32 8.99
N ASP A 184 11.80 6.35 10.33
CA ASP A 184 12.25 7.52 11.08
C ASP A 184 13.74 7.83 10.84
N GLU A 185 14.60 6.81 10.85
CA GLU A 185 16.02 6.97 10.51
C GLU A 185 16.21 7.46 9.07
N ALA A 186 15.48 6.85 8.13
CA ALA A 186 15.51 7.25 6.73
C ALA A 186 15.02 8.70 6.54
N TYR A 187 14.03 9.15 7.32
CA TYR A 187 13.52 10.52 7.25
C TYR A 187 14.60 11.53 7.60
N LEU A 188 15.38 11.27 8.65
CA LEU A 188 16.52 12.11 9.03
C LEU A 188 17.63 12.05 7.98
N PHE A 189 17.95 10.85 7.47
CA PHE A 189 19.01 10.64 6.47
C PHE A 189 18.72 11.36 5.14
N PHE A 190 17.45 11.34 4.70
CA PHE A 190 16.98 11.96 3.46
C PHE A 190 16.33 13.34 3.65
N LYS A 191 16.55 14.02 4.79
CA LYS A 191 15.94 15.33 5.08
C LYS A 191 16.14 16.40 3.98
N ASN A 192 17.25 16.32 3.25
CA ASN A 192 17.61 17.25 2.16
C ASN A 192 17.21 16.74 0.76
N VAL A 193 16.42 15.66 0.66
CA VAL A 193 15.92 15.10 -0.60
C VAL A 193 14.39 15.17 -0.61
N PRO A 194 13.79 16.29 -1.08
CA PRO A 194 12.36 16.56 -0.90
C PRO A 194 11.42 15.45 -1.40
N LEU A 195 11.74 14.82 -2.53
CA LEU A 195 10.93 13.75 -3.12
C LEU A 195 10.88 12.49 -2.25
N ILE A 196 11.99 12.14 -1.59
CA ILE A 196 12.05 10.98 -0.68
C ILE A 196 11.43 11.37 0.66
N LYS A 197 11.80 12.54 1.20
CA LYS A 197 11.28 13.08 2.44
C LYS A 197 9.75 13.05 2.48
N LYS A 198 9.08 13.57 1.44
CA LYS A 198 7.61 13.60 1.38
C LYS A 198 6.97 12.21 1.46
N LYS A 199 7.58 11.18 0.85
CA LYS A 199 7.07 9.80 0.92
C LYS A 199 7.32 9.14 2.28
N LEU A 200 8.39 9.54 2.97
CA LEU A 200 8.66 9.09 4.34
C LEU A 200 7.70 9.75 5.33
N GLU A 201 7.40 11.04 5.16
CA GLU A 201 6.39 11.75 5.97
C GLU A 201 5.03 11.06 5.90
N THR A 202 4.59 10.63 4.71
CA THR A 202 3.32 9.92 4.60
C THR A 202 3.33 8.55 5.29
N LEU A 203 4.48 7.91 5.48
CA LEU A 203 4.61 6.68 6.27
C LEU A 203 4.60 6.98 7.78
N ILE A 204 5.23 8.08 8.20
CA ILE A 204 5.22 8.54 9.59
C ILE A 204 3.81 9.00 10.01
N ASP A 205 3.10 9.73 9.15
CA ASP A 205 1.74 10.24 9.36
C ASP A 205 0.74 9.12 9.67
N VAL A 206 0.96 7.93 9.09
CA VAL A 206 0.12 6.74 9.33
C VAL A 206 0.64 5.87 10.48
N GLY A 207 1.71 6.26 11.17
CA GLY A 207 2.24 5.55 12.34
C GLY A 207 3.23 4.43 12.04
N LEU A 208 3.90 4.46 10.89
CA LEU A 208 4.85 3.42 10.47
C LEU A 208 6.32 3.86 10.61
N GLY A 209 6.63 4.77 11.53
CA GLY A 209 8.01 5.23 11.78
C GLY A 209 9.00 4.10 12.08
N TYR A 210 8.51 3.05 12.76
CA TYR A 210 9.31 1.94 13.28
C TYR A 210 9.63 0.82 12.26
N ILE A 211 8.91 0.73 11.14
CA ILE A 211 9.15 -0.37 10.18
C ILE A 211 10.40 -0.09 9.34
N LYS A 212 11.10 -1.14 8.94
CA LYS A 212 12.25 -1.00 8.03
C LYS A 212 11.80 -0.79 6.59
N LEU A 213 12.50 0.05 5.82
CA LEU A 213 12.19 0.33 4.41
C LEU A 213 12.17 -0.93 3.54
N GLY A 214 13.10 -1.84 3.81
CA GLY A 214 13.31 -3.11 3.13
C GLY A 214 12.60 -4.29 3.78
N GLN A 215 11.80 -4.10 4.84
CA GLN A 215 11.12 -5.20 5.55
C GLN A 215 10.30 -6.06 4.57
N ASN A 216 10.49 -7.38 4.64
CA ASN A 216 9.80 -8.30 3.75
C ASN A 216 8.27 -8.19 3.95
N ALA A 217 7.51 -8.03 2.87
CA ALA A 217 6.06 -7.87 2.94
C ALA A 217 5.34 -9.04 3.61
N VAL A 218 5.91 -10.25 3.53
CA VAL A 218 5.36 -11.46 4.18
C VAL A 218 5.44 -11.42 5.71
N THR A 219 6.27 -10.54 6.28
CA THR A 219 6.44 -10.36 7.73
C THR A 219 5.59 -9.23 8.30
N LEU A 220 4.89 -8.48 7.43
CA LEU A 220 4.04 -7.37 7.86
C LEU A 220 2.67 -7.89 8.31
N SER A 221 2.18 -7.31 9.40
CA SER A 221 0.79 -7.48 9.84
C SER A 221 -0.20 -6.90 8.83
N GLY A 222 -1.46 -7.34 8.92
CA GLY A 222 -2.55 -6.80 8.10
C GLY A 222 -2.74 -5.29 8.28
N GLY A 223 -2.63 -4.79 9.52
CA GLY A 223 -2.71 -3.36 9.84
C GLY A 223 -1.55 -2.53 9.29
N GLU A 224 -0.32 -3.06 9.30
CA GLU A 224 0.82 -2.41 8.62
C GLU A 224 0.64 -2.37 7.11
N ALA A 225 0.24 -3.49 6.51
CA ALA A 225 -0.04 -3.57 5.08
C ALA A 225 -1.12 -2.55 4.66
N GLN A 226 -2.17 -2.41 5.46
CA GLN A 226 -3.23 -1.43 5.22
C GLN A 226 -2.72 0.02 5.29
N ARG A 227 -1.93 0.35 6.32
CA ARG A 227 -1.36 1.69 6.51
C ARG A 227 -0.34 2.06 5.41
N ILE A 228 0.45 1.10 4.92
CA ILE A 228 1.34 1.32 3.76
C ILE A 228 0.53 1.66 2.50
N LYS A 229 -0.61 1.00 2.28
CA LYS A 229 -1.51 1.34 1.15
C LYS A 229 -2.08 2.75 1.29
N LEU A 230 -2.49 3.12 2.50
CA LEU A 230 -2.99 4.47 2.78
C LEU A 230 -1.91 5.53 2.53
N SER A 231 -0.69 5.31 3.05
CA SER A 231 0.47 6.18 2.81
C SER A 231 0.74 6.41 1.32
N LYS A 232 0.66 5.35 0.50
CA LYS A 232 0.80 5.46 -0.96
C LYS A 232 -0.25 6.38 -1.58
N GLU A 233 -1.49 6.34 -1.12
CA GLU A 233 -2.54 7.22 -1.66
C GLU A 233 -2.35 8.67 -1.20
N LEU A 234 -1.95 8.91 0.05
CA LEU A 234 -1.57 10.26 0.53
C LEU A 234 -0.41 10.88 -0.23
N SER A 235 0.52 10.05 -0.73
CA SER A 235 1.69 10.53 -1.48
C SER A 235 1.34 11.05 -2.88
N LYS A 236 0.18 10.67 -3.43
CA LYS A 236 -0.27 11.10 -4.75
C LYS A 236 -0.91 12.48 -4.63
N ARG A 237 -0.81 13.29 -5.70
CA ARG A 237 -1.67 14.48 -5.82
C ARG A 237 -3.11 13.98 -5.86
N THR A 238 -3.92 14.39 -4.88
CA THR A 238 -5.30 13.97 -4.78
C THR A 238 -6.07 14.51 -5.97
N ASN A 239 -6.67 13.60 -6.74
CA ASN A 239 -7.80 13.96 -7.56
C ASN A 239 -8.98 14.03 -6.60
N GLN A 240 -9.58 15.21 -6.47
CA GLN A 240 -10.89 15.37 -5.85
C GLN A 240 -11.84 14.31 -6.44
N ASN A 241 -12.88 13.94 -5.69
CA ASN A 241 -13.89 12.99 -6.13
C ASN A 241 -13.41 11.53 -6.16
N THR A 242 -12.51 11.13 -5.25
CA THR A 242 -12.16 9.72 -5.04
C THR A 242 -12.99 9.11 -3.91
N LEU A 243 -13.51 7.89 -4.11
CA LEU A 243 -14.16 7.09 -3.07
C LEU A 243 -13.16 6.10 -2.46
N TYR A 244 -12.85 6.26 -1.18
CA TYR A 244 -12.05 5.33 -0.40
C TYR A 244 -12.95 4.37 0.37
N LEU A 245 -12.77 3.08 0.16
CA LEU A 245 -13.43 2.01 0.90
C LEU A 245 -12.41 1.35 1.82
N LEU A 246 -12.65 1.40 3.13
CA LEU A 246 -11.83 0.78 4.15
C LEU A 246 -12.65 -0.30 4.85
N ASP A 247 -12.06 -1.47 5.05
CA ASP A 247 -12.68 -2.58 5.77
C ASP A 247 -11.95 -2.73 7.11
N GLU A 248 -12.69 -2.54 8.20
CA GLU A 248 -12.22 -2.62 9.59
C GLU A 248 -10.81 -2.02 9.82
N PRO A 249 -10.61 -0.71 9.54
CA PRO A 249 -9.28 -0.11 9.49
C PRO A 249 -8.60 0.00 10.87
N THR A 250 -9.33 -0.25 11.95
CA THR A 250 -8.84 -0.18 13.33
C THR A 250 -8.50 -1.55 13.92
N THR A 251 -8.78 -2.66 13.23
CA THR A 251 -8.55 -4.00 13.77
C THR A 251 -7.06 -4.25 14.01
N GLY A 252 -6.70 -4.59 15.25
CA GLY A 252 -5.33 -4.85 15.68
C GLY A 252 -4.47 -3.59 15.91
N LEU A 253 -5.08 -2.40 15.93
CA LEU A 253 -4.35 -1.15 16.20
C LEU A 253 -4.45 -0.72 17.66
N HIS A 254 -3.32 -0.23 18.20
CA HIS A 254 -3.29 0.45 19.49
C HIS A 254 -4.04 1.79 19.41
N PHE A 255 -4.59 2.29 20.52
CA PHE A 255 -5.39 3.52 20.55
C PHE A 255 -4.67 4.76 19.99
N HIS A 256 -3.35 4.83 20.17
CA HIS A 256 -2.53 5.88 19.59
C HIS A 256 -2.56 5.87 18.05
N ASP A 257 -2.42 4.68 17.46
CA ASP A 257 -2.40 4.49 16.02
C ASP A 257 -3.79 4.73 15.40
N VAL A 258 -4.85 4.36 16.12
CA VAL A 258 -6.23 4.69 15.71
C VAL A 258 -6.42 6.20 15.60
N LYS A 259 -5.88 7.00 16.54
CA LYS A 259 -5.95 8.46 16.46
C LYS A 259 -5.20 9.01 15.25
N GLN A 260 -4.03 8.47 14.93
CA GLN A 260 -3.27 8.85 13.73
C GLN A 260 -4.03 8.51 12.45
N LEU A 261 -4.58 7.30 12.37
CA LEU A 261 -5.39 6.86 11.24
C LEU A 261 -6.61 7.76 11.01
N ILE A 262 -7.34 8.09 12.07
CA ILE A 262 -8.50 8.99 11.97
C ILE A 262 -8.09 10.37 11.45
N LYS A 263 -6.96 10.94 11.93
CA LYS A 263 -6.44 12.21 11.40
C LYS A 263 -6.16 12.15 9.90
N VAL A 264 -5.58 11.05 9.44
CA VAL A 264 -5.30 10.82 8.02
C VAL A 264 -6.59 10.70 7.20
N LEU A 265 -7.59 9.98 7.69
CA LEU A 265 -8.88 9.86 7.02
C LEU A 265 -9.60 11.21 6.95
N ILE A 266 -9.60 11.98 8.04
CA ILE A 266 -10.15 13.34 8.06
C ILE A 266 -9.47 14.23 7.01
N ARG A 267 -8.13 14.17 6.92
CA ARG A 267 -7.39 14.91 5.89
C ARG A 267 -7.81 14.51 4.48
N LEU A 268 -7.93 13.21 4.19
CA LEU A 268 -8.39 12.76 2.88
C LEU A 268 -9.80 13.27 2.56
N ARG A 269 -10.71 13.29 3.54
CA ARG A 269 -12.05 13.85 3.39
C ARG A 269 -11.98 15.34 3.06
N ASP A 270 -11.19 16.10 3.80
CA ASP A 270 -11.06 17.55 3.66
C ASP A 270 -10.44 17.96 2.31
N GLU A 271 -9.69 17.05 1.67
CA GLU A 271 -9.21 17.18 0.29
C GLU A 271 -10.30 16.91 -0.78
N GLY A 272 -11.57 16.75 -0.39
CA GLY A 272 -12.70 16.56 -1.31
C GLY A 272 -12.92 15.10 -1.73
N ASN A 273 -12.57 14.15 -0.86
CA ASN A 273 -12.79 12.72 -1.09
C ASN A 273 -13.92 12.18 -0.22
N THR A 274 -14.53 11.09 -0.68
CA THR A 274 -15.55 10.36 0.09
C THR A 274 -14.90 9.15 0.74
N ILE A 275 -15.18 8.92 2.01
CA ILE A 275 -14.60 7.81 2.79
C ILE A 275 -15.73 6.98 3.33
N VAL A 276 -15.69 5.67 3.09
CA VAL A 276 -16.61 4.69 3.66
C VAL A 276 -15.80 3.68 4.46
N ILE A 277 -16.18 3.52 5.72
CA ILE A 277 -15.60 2.60 6.71
C ILE A 277 -16.65 1.57 7.10
#